data_AF-A0A3M2GWN3-F1
#
_entry.id   AF-A0A3M2GWN3-F1
#
_cell.length_a   1.000
_cell.length_b   1.000
_cell.length_c   1.000
_cell.angle_alpha   90.00
_cell.angle_beta   90.00
_cell.angle_gamma   90.00
#
_symmetry.space_group_name_H-M   'P 1'
#
loop_
_entity.id
_entity.type
_entity.pdbx_description
1 polymer ?
#
loop_
_entity_poly.entity_id
_entity_poly.type
_entity_poly.pdbx_seq_one_letter_code
_entity_poly.pdbx_strand_id
1 'polypeptide(L)'
;MICIAHLELCPHCKRVALKVCEYDEPYPRVEAECECCGYKAYDVPMKLGKEDYRQILDKLGKKLIGEVCIDDRCASNKVIRLIKEGSYAEYRCLECGAEWNSDEVQRSIDRVKKVQEGVKNGNRLMDMLKAAEGECPLCGWDIGHMHLTYAVAIECFVCGYRNDIKEVLPEVDLSTLECPGYERSEETG
;
A
#
# COMPACT_ATOMS: atom_id res chain seq x y z
N MET A 1 -6.10 -8.42 16.14
CA MET A 1 -6.59 -7.26 15.36
C MET A 1 -7.17 -6.27 16.36
N ILE A 2 -6.43 -5.21 16.64
CA ILE A 2 -6.86 -4.12 17.52
C ILE A 2 -7.14 -2.96 16.57
N CYS A 3 -8.38 -2.47 16.52
CA CYS A 3 -8.66 -1.20 15.87
C CYS A 3 -8.41 -0.11 16.92
N ILE A 4 -7.46 0.78 16.63
CA ILE A 4 -7.37 2.05 17.35
C ILE A 4 -8.45 2.93 16.74
N ALA A 5 -9.52 3.19 17.49
CA ALA A 5 -10.68 3.93 17.03
C ALA A 5 -10.68 5.35 17.56
N HIS A 6 -10.75 6.35 16.67
CA HIS A 6 -11.03 7.73 17.04
C HIS A 6 -12.16 8.30 16.17
N LEU A 7 -12.89 9.28 16.72
CA LEU A 7 -13.94 9.99 16.02
C LEU A 7 -13.38 11.24 15.36
N GLU A 8 -13.67 11.39 14.08
CA GLU A 8 -13.22 12.48 13.22
C GLU A 8 -14.40 13.19 12.54
N LEU A 9 -14.09 14.32 11.91
CA LEU A 9 -15.06 15.07 11.11
C LEU A 9 -15.43 14.27 9.85
N CYS A 10 -16.70 13.89 9.72
CA CYS A 10 -17.19 13.27 8.50
C CYS A 10 -17.19 14.29 7.35
N PRO A 11 -16.52 14.01 6.22
CA PRO A 11 -16.47 14.93 5.09
C PRO A 11 -17.85 15.14 4.44
N HIS A 12 -18.76 14.18 4.59
CA HIS A 12 -20.10 14.19 4.00
C HIS A 12 -21.14 14.91 4.86
N CYS A 13 -21.38 14.49 6.11
CA CYS A 13 -22.40 15.10 6.97
C CYS A 13 -21.88 16.22 7.89
N LYS A 14 -20.57 16.50 7.88
CA LYS A 14 -19.91 17.55 8.67
C LYS A 14 -20.12 17.43 10.19
N ARG A 15 -20.31 16.20 10.68
CA ARG A 15 -20.38 15.87 12.11
C ARG A 15 -19.15 15.09 12.56
N VAL A 16 -18.76 15.24 13.82
CA VAL A 16 -17.67 14.47 14.46
C VAL A 16 -18.20 13.06 14.78
N ALA A 17 -18.34 12.26 13.72
CA ALA A 17 -19.01 10.96 13.73
C ALA A 17 -18.30 9.94 12.83
N LEU A 18 -17.15 10.30 12.26
CA LEU A 18 -16.36 9.41 11.41
C LEU A 18 -15.49 8.54 12.30
N LYS A 19 -15.86 7.28 12.48
CA LYS A 19 -15.03 6.32 13.19
C LYS A 19 -13.93 5.84 12.26
N VAL A 20 -12.69 6.16 12.59
CA VAL A 20 -11.50 5.73 11.87
C VAL A 20 -10.91 4.54 12.60
N CYS A 21 -10.71 3.42 11.91
CA CYS A 21 -10.06 2.22 12.43
C CYS A 21 -8.72 2.01 11.73
N GLU A 22 -7.64 2.13 12.50
CA GLU A 22 -6.29 1.79 12.04
C GLU A 22 -5.96 0.33 12.39
N TYR A 23 -5.47 -0.42 11.41
CA TYR A 23 -5.06 -1.81 11.56
C TYR A 23 -3.57 -1.95 11.25
N ASP A 24 -2.80 -2.54 12.17
CA ASP A 24 -1.38 -2.84 11.93
C ASP A 24 -1.16 -4.08 11.04
N GLU A 25 -2.15 -5.00 11.01
CA GLU A 25 -2.12 -6.21 10.19
C GLU A 25 -3.46 -6.40 9.43
N PRO A 26 -3.43 -6.97 8.20
CA PRO A 26 -2.25 -7.48 7.54
C PRO A 26 -1.44 -6.36 6.82
N TYR A 27 -2.02 -5.19 6.56
CA TYR A 27 -1.27 -3.94 6.24
C TYR A 27 -1.63 -2.85 7.24
N PRO A 28 -0.77 -1.81 7.47
CA PRO A 28 -1.26 -0.50 7.88
C PRO A 28 -2.39 -0.11 6.96
N ARG A 29 -3.61 -0.24 7.46
CA ARG A 29 -4.86 -0.02 6.75
C ARG A 29 -5.74 0.85 7.59
N VAL A 30 -6.55 1.65 6.90
CA VAL A 30 -7.48 2.52 7.56
C VAL A 30 -8.85 2.29 6.94
N GLU A 31 -9.79 1.91 7.79
CA GLU A 31 -11.21 1.85 7.43
C GLU A 31 -11.93 2.93 8.23
N ALA A 32 -12.59 3.85 7.52
CA ALA A 32 -13.37 4.92 8.12
C ALA A 32 -14.85 4.71 7.81
N GLU A 33 -15.70 4.75 8.84
CA GLU A 33 -17.16 4.66 8.70
C GLU A 33 -17.84 5.75 9.55
N CYS A 34 -18.72 6.53 8.92
CA CYS A 34 -19.49 7.53 9.64
C CYS A 34 -20.72 6.89 10.28
N GLU A 35 -20.75 6.89 11.62
CA GLU A 35 -21.84 6.33 12.42
C GLU A 35 -23.14 7.16 12.32
N CYS A 36 -23.08 8.34 11.71
CA CYS A 36 -24.23 9.21 11.48
C CYS A 36 -24.87 9.05 10.09
N CYS A 37 -24.09 9.23 9.01
CA CYS A 37 -24.64 9.24 7.65
C CYS A 37 -24.40 7.94 6.87
N GLY A 38 -23.51 7.06 7.34
CA GLY A 38 -23.12 5.85 6.63
C GLY A 38 -22.05 6.03 5.55
N TYR A 39 -21.39 7.20 5.50
CA TYR A 39 -20.19 7.40 4.68
C TYR A 39 -19.12 6.36 5.01
N LYS A 40 -18.47 5.79 4.00
CA LYS A 40 -17.35 4.84 4.20
C LYS A 40 -16.16 5.21 3.33
N ALA A 41 -14.95 5.06 3.86
CA ALA A 41 -13.70 5.09 3.12
C ALA A 41 -12.81 3.93 3.55
N TYR A 42 -12.25 3.19 2.61
CA TYR A 42 -11.40 2.03 2.91
C TYR A 42 -10.42 1.74 1.77
N ASP A 43 -9.30 1.10 2.09
CA ASP A 43 -8.34 0.65 1.10
C ASP A 43 -8.76 -0.67 0.43
N VAL A 44 -8.41 -0.81 -0.85
CA VAL A 44 -8.65 -2.00 -1.65
C VAL A 44 -7.31 -2.48 -2.20
N PRO A 45 -6.86 -3.71 -1.86
CA PRO A 45 -5.62 -4.25 -2.40
C PRO A 45 -5.71 -4.41 -3.92
N MET A 46 -4.57 -4.25 -4.61
CA MET A 46 -4.49 -4.61 -6.03
C MET A 46 -4.89 -6.07 -6.24
N LYS A 47 -5.72 -6.30 -7.26
CA LYS A 47 -6.04 -7.67 -7.71
C LYS A 47 -4.81 -8.25 -8.39
N LEU A 48 -4.25 -9.31 -7.82
CA LEU A 48 -3.09 -10.02 -8.36
C LEU A 48 -3.49 -11.36 -8.95
N GLY A 49 -3.45 -11.47 -10.27
CA GLY A 49 -3.58 -12.70 -11.03
C GLY A 49 -2.23 -13.34 -11.33
N LYS A 50 -2.27 -14.54 -11.94
CA LYS A 50 -1.06 -15.31 -12.29
C LYS A 50 -0.10 -14.51 -13.19
N GLU A 51 -0.63 -13.74 -14.12
CA GLU A 51 0.17 -12.93 -15.04
C GLU A 51 0.82 -11.73 -14.33
N ASP A 52 0.11 -11.09 -13.39
CA ASP A 52 0.66 -9.99 -12.58
C ASP A 52 1.89 -10.46 -11.79
N TYR A 53 1.79 -11.62 -11.12
CA TYR A 53 2.95 -12.20 -10.42
C TYR A 53 4.12 -12.47 -11.37
N ARG A 54 3.85 -12.95 -12.59
CA ARG A 54 4.90 -13.21 -13.59
C ARG A 54 5.61 -11.92 -13.97
N GLN A 55 4.86 -10.85 -14.26
CA GLN A 55 5.42 -9.55 -14.62
C GLN A 55 6.23 -8.93 -13.47
N ILE A 56 5.73 -9.04 -12.24
CA ILE A 56 6.43 -8.54 -11.04
C ILE A 56 7.74 -9.29 -10.82
N LEU A 57 7.73 -10.63 -10.94
CA LEU A 57 8.93 -11.45 -10.79
C LEU A 57 9.95 -11.20 -11.91
N ASP A 58 9.51 -11.01 -13.16
CA ASP A 58 10.39 -10.63 -14.28
C ASP A 58 11.08 -9.28 -14.01
N LYS A 59 10.30 -8.28 -13.58
CA LYS A 59 10.81 -6.96 -13.20
C LYS A 59 11.86 -7.04 -12.10
N LEU A 60 11.56 -7.74 -11.01
CA LEU A 60 12.51 -7.91 -9.90
C LEU A 60 13.75 -8.70 -10.35
N GLY A 61 13.60 -9.68 -11.25
CA GLY A 61 14.72 -10.41 -11.84
C GLY A 61 15.69 -9.52 -12.62
N LYS A 62 15.17 -8.57 -13.41
CA LYS A 62 15.98 -7.56 -14.11
C LYS A 62 16.72 -6.63 -13.14
N LYS A 63 16.06 -6.24 -12.04
CA LYS A 63 16.67 -5.42 -10.97
C LYS A 63 17.76 -6.16 -10.22
N LEU A 64 17.60 -7.47 -9.98
CA LEU A 64 18.56 -8.33 -9.30
C LEU A 64 19.93 -8.39 -10.01
N ILE A 65 19.90 -8.38 -11.34
CA ILE A 65 21.10 -8.44 -12.18
C ILE A 65 21.62 -7.06 -12.63
N GLY A 66 20.96 -5.98 -12.19
CA GLY A 66 21.29 -4.61 -12.56
C GLY A 66 21.04 -4.27 -14.02
N GLU A 67 20.07 -4.91 -14.68
CA GLU A 67 19.66 -4.57 -16.06
C GLU A 67 18.85 -3.26 -16.11
N VAL A 68 18.09 -2.99 -15.05
CA VAL A 68 17.28 -1.78 -14.89
C VAL A 68 17.43 -1.23 -13.47
N CYS A 69 17.25 0.07 -13.31
CA CYS A 69 17.20 0.76 -12.04
C CYS A 69 16.18 0.11 -11.08
N ILE A 70 16.53 0.05 -9.79
CA ILE A 70 15.61 -0.40 -8.73
C ILE A 70 14.33 0.44 -8.65
N ASP A 71 14.39 1.71 -9.04
CA ASP A 71 13.29 2.65 -9.02
C ASP A 71 12.61 2.76 -10.40
N ASP A 72 11.36 2.31 -10.49
CA ASP A 72 10.53 2.34 -11.69
C ASP A 72 10.26 3.77 -12.18
N ARG A 73 10.37 4.80 -11.33
CA ARG A 73 10.22 6.20 -11.73
C ARG A 73 11.40 6.67 -12.58
N CYS A 74 12.58 6.09 -12.35
CA CYS A 74 13.77 6.33 -13.16
C CYS A 74 13.79 5.40 -14.37
N ALA A 75 13.53 4.11 -14.18
CA ALA A 75 13.54 3.06 -15.21
C ALA A 75 14.79 3.03 -16.10
N SER A 76 15.89 3.65 -15.66
CA SER A 76 17.14 3.72 -16.42
C SER A 76 17.78 2.35 -16.57
N ASN A 77 18.41 2.11 -17.72
CA ASN A 77 19.30 0.98 -17.96
C ASN A 77 20.78 1.34 -17.72
N LYS A 78 21.09 2.58 -17.34
CA LYS A 78 22.45 3.03 -17.03
C LYS A 78 22.81 2.66 -15.58
N VAL A 79 23.00 1.36 -15.35
CA VAL A 79 23.33 0.82 -14.04
C VAL A 79 24.76 0.32 -14.05
N ILE A 80 25.53 0.72 -13.04
CA ILE A 80 26.86 0.18 -12.79
C ILE A 80 26.82 -0.79 -11.62
N ARG A 81 27.69 -1.79 -11.66
CA ARG A 81 27.93 -2.70 -10.54
C ARG A 81 29.14 -2.19 -9.78
N LEU A 82 28.96 -1.89 -8.49
CA LEU A 82 30.00 -1.35 -7.62
C LEU A 82 30.89 -2.47 -7.07
N ILE A 83 30.26 -3.52 -6.55
CA ILE A 83 30.91 -4.65 -5.87
C ILE A 83 30.32 -5.96 -6.39
N LYS A 84 31.14 -7.03 -6.43
CA LYS A 84 30.67 -8.40 -6.65
C LYS A 84 31.50 -9.38 -5.83
N GLU A 85 30.85 -10.05 -4.87
CA GLU A 85 31.46 -11.06 -4.01
C GLU A 85 30.62 -12.34 -4.05
N GLY A 86 31.06 -13.32 -4.85
CA GLY A 86 30.28 -14.54 -5.08
C GLY A 86 28.93 -14.23 -5.73
N SER A 87 27.84 -14.54 -5.01
CA SER A 87 26.45 -14.22 -5.42
C SER A 87 26.00 -12.81 -5.03
N TYR A 88 26.71 -12.15 -4.12
CA TYR A 88 26.41 -10.79 -3.68
C TYR A 88 26.89 -9.77 -4.73
N ALA A 89 26.08 -8.75 -4.99
CA ALA A 89 26.44 -7.63 -5.83
C ALA A 89 25.76 -6.34 -5.38
N GLU A 90 26.48 -5.22 -5.51
CA GLU A 90 25.97 -3.87 -5.28
C GLU A 90 25.87 -3.12 -6.60
N TYR A 91 24.82 -2.32 -6.75
CA TYR A 91 24.53 -1.59 -7.96
C TYR A 91 24.24 -0.12 -7.66
N ARG A 92 24.53 0.74 -8.63
CA ARG A 92 24.16 2.15 -8.62
C ARG A 92 23.59 2.55 -9.98
N CYS A 93 22.45 3.22 -9.98
CA CYS A 93 21.91 3.88 -11.16
C CYS A 93 22.67 5.18 -11.42
N LEU A 94 23.20 5.37 -12.62
CA LEU A 94 23.95 6.57 -13.00
C LEU A 94 23.05 7.79 -13.26
N GLU A 95 21.74 7.60 -13.39
CA GLU A 95 20.81 8.70 -13.67
C GLU A 95 20.16 9.25 -12.40
N CYS A 96 19.56 8.42 -11.56
CA CYS A 96 18.93 8.87 -10.31
C CYS A 96 19.82 8.69 -9.06
N GLY A 97 20.97 8.03 -9.18
CA GLY A 97 21.86 7.77 -8.04
C GLY A 97 21.38 6.68 -7.08
N ALA A 98 20.24 6.03 -7.33
CA ALA A 98 19.72 4.96 -6.48
C ALA A 98 20.73 3.81 -6.36
N GLU A 99 20.86 3.28 -5.15
CA GLU A 99 21.74 2.16 -4.81
C GLU A 99 20.93 1.01 -4.23
N TRP A 100 21.35 -0.21 -4.53
CA TRP A 100 20.74 -1.42 -4.00
C TRP A 100 21.72 -2.59 -4.05
N ASN A 101 21.46 -3.61 -3.26
CA ASN A 101 22.20 -4.87 -3.33
C ASN A 101 21.32 -6.05 -3.78
N SER A 102 21.97 -7.11 -4.25
CA SER A 102 21.30 -8.32 -4.73
C SER A 102 20.51 -9.04 -3.64
N ASP A 103 20.93 -8.95 -2.38
CA ASP A 103 20.30 -9.67 -1.27
C ASP A 103 18.94 -9.07 -0.93
N GLU A 104 18.82 -7.74 -0.96
CA GLU A 104 17.55 -7.03 -0.82
C GLU A 104 16.56 -7.44 -1.91
N VAL A 105 16.99 -7.43 -3.17
CA VAL A 105 16.13 -7.82 -4.30
C VAL A 105 15.75 -9.29 -4.21
N GLN A 106 16.67 -10.16 -3.81
CA GLN A 106 16.41 -11.59 -3.63
C GLN A 106 15.37 -11.83 -2.53
N ARG A 107 15.47 -11.13 -1.39
CA ARG A 107 14.44 -11.19 -0.32
C ARG A 107 13.08 -10.75 -0.84
N SER A 108 13.03 -9.70 -1.64
CA SER A 108 11.79 -9.24 -2.27
C SER A 108 11.18 -10.27 -3.23
N ILE A 109 12.00 -10.91 -4.07
CA ILE A 109 11.56 -12.00 -4.96
C ILE A 109 10.97 -13.16 -4.16
N ASP A 110 11.63 -13.57 -3.08
CA ASP A 110 11.20 -14.70 -2.27
C ASP A 110 9.87 -14.41 -1.55
N ARG A 111 9.65 -13.16 -1.10
CA ARG A 111 8.38 -12.73 -0.51
C ARG A 111 7.25 -12.79 -1.54
N VAL A 112 7.45 -12.28 -2.75
CA VAL A 112 6.46 -12.34 -3.84
C VAL A 112 6.08 -13.79 -4.17
N LYS A 113 7.07 -14.70 -4.25
CA LYS A 113 6.82 -16.13 -4.51
C LYS A 113 6.00 -16.78 -3.40
N LYS A 114 6.30 -16.50 -2.12
CA LYS A 114 5.52 -16.99 -0.96
C LYS A 114 4.07 -16.53 -1.02
N VAL A 115 3.82 -15.25 -1.34
CA VAL A 115 2.45 -14.73 -1.50
C VAL A 115 1.75 -15.44 -2.66
N GLN A 116 2.43 -15.60 -3.81
CA GLN A 116 1.88 -16.30 -4.97
C GLN A 116 1.48 -17.76 -4.66
N GLU A 117 2.28 -18.47 -3.88
CA GLU A 117 2.01 -19.84 -3.45
C GLU A 117 0.80 -19.90 -2.51
N GLY A 118 0.71 -18.99 -1.53
CA GLY A 118 -0.40 -18.94 -0.58
C GLY A 118 -1.76 -18.66 -1.23
N VAL A 119 -1.80 -17.76 -2.23
CA VAL A 119 -3.03 -17.40 -2.97
C VAL A 119 -3.60 -18.59 -3.75
N LYS A 120 -2.77 -19.53 -4.21
CA LYS A 120 -3.22 -20.71 -4.98
C LYS A 120 -3.97 -21.75 -4.13
N ASN A 121 -3.92 -21.66 -2.80
CA ASN A 121 -4.40 -22.71 -1.88
C ASN A 121 -5.76 -22.41 -1.19
N GLY A 122 -6.62 -21.55 -1.74
CA GLY A 122 -8.00 -21.35 -1.21
C GLY A 122 -8.32 -20.01 -0.54
N ASN A 123 -7.43 -19.02 -0.69
CA ASN A 123 -7.59 -17.56 -0.65
C ASN A 123 -8.15 -16.81 0.59
N ARG A 124 -7.26 -16.00 1.18
CA ARG A 124 -7.42 -14.54 1.32
C ARG A 124 -6.07 -13.85 1.05
N LEU A 125 -5.93 -13.18 -0.10
CA LEU A 125 -4.72 -12.39 -0.44
C LEU A 125 -4.33 -11.44 0.71
N MET A 126 -5.32 -10.86 1.37
CA MET A 126 -5.13 -10.00 2.53
C MET A 126 -4.32 -10.66 3.63
N ASP A 127 -4.57 -11.92 3.96
CA ASP A 127 -3.90 -12.60 5.07
C ASP A 127 -2.39 -12.82 4.79
N MET A 128 -2.01 -12.83 3.51
CA MET A 128 -0.63 -13.02 3.05
C MET A 128 0.14 -11.71 2.87
N LEU A 129 -0.61 -10.63 2.65
CA LEU A 129 -0.08 -9.29 2.50
C LEU A 129 0.30 -8.78 3.90
N LYS A 130 1.58 -8.89 4.31
CA LYS A 130 2.09 -8.42 5.62
C LYS A 130 3.29 -7.47 5.51
N ALA A 131 3.32 -6.34 6.21
CA ALA A 131 4.48 -5.42 6.26
C ALA A 131 4.63 -4.69 7.60
N ALA A 132 5.85 -4.19 7.81
CA ALA A 132 6.11 -3.10 8.73
C ALA A 132 5.68 -1.74 8.16
N GLU A 133 5.66 -0.71 9.01
CA GLU A 133 5.48 0.69 8.59
C GLU A 133 6.50 1.08 7.50
N GLY A 134 6.04 1.74 6.43
CA GLY A 134 6.88 2.13 5.29
C GLY A 134 7.20 1.01 4.27
N GLU A 135 6.95 -0.26 4.58
CA GLU A 135 7.28 -1.38 3.68
C GLU A 135 6.20 -1.65 2.62
N CYS A 136 6.65 -2.07 1.44
CA CYS A 136 5.79 -2.48 0.34
C CYS A 136 5.06 -3.78 0.66
N PRO A 137 3.77 -3.87 0.27
CA PRO A 137 2.95 -4.97 0.69
C PRO A 137 3.36 -6.38 0.32
N LEU A 138 3.80 -6.42 -0.92
CA LEU A 138 3.98 -7.62 -1.67
C LEU A 138 5.44 -8.06 -1.65
N CYS A 139 6.36 -7.11 -1.81
CA CYS A 139 7.79 -7.38 -1.94
C CYS A 139 8.61 -6.98 -0.72
N GLY A 140 8.04 -6.26 0.26
CA GLY A 140 8.75 -5.88 1.49
C GLY A 140 9.84 -4.83 1.32
N TRP A 141 9.91 -4.19 0.16
CA TRP A 141 10.85 -3.09 -0.06
C TRP A 141 10.43 -1.87 0.75
N ASP A 142 11.37 -1.17 1.37
CA ASP A 142 11.10 0.09 2.06
C ASP A 142 10.82 1.20 1.03
N ILE A 143 9.57 1.64 0.94
CA ILE A 143 9.10 2.60 -0.05
C ILE A 143 8.63 3.92 0.58
N GLY A 144 8.45 3.95 1.90
CA GLY A 144 7.64 4.96 2.58
C GLY A 144 6.15 4.83 2.23
N HIS A 145 5.27 5.18 3.16
CA HIS A 145 3.83 5.25 2.91
C HIS A 145 3.40 6.71 2.80
N MET A 146 2.44 7.01 1.90
CA MET A 146 1.84 8.34 1.81
C MET A 146 0.43 8.30 2.38
N HIS A 147 0.11 9.22 3.29
CA HIS A 147 -1.26 9.41 3.76
C HIS A 147 -2.02 10.27 2.75
N LEU A 148 -3.14 9.75 2.25
CA LEU A 148 -4.12 10.48 1.44
C LEU A 148 -5.42 10.52 2.22
N THR A 149 -5.76 11.70 2.75
CA THR A 149 -6.89 11.92 3.66
C THR A 149 -6.87 10.94 4.84
N TYR A 150 -7.83 10.01 4.87
CA TYR A 150 -8.01 9.00 5.91
C TYR A 150 -7.51 7.63 5.47
N ALA A 151 -6.75 7.51 4.38
CA ALA A 151 -6.28 6.24 3.86
C ALA A 151 -4.77 6.25 3.62
N VAL A 152 -4.15 5.08 3.80
CA VAL A 152 -2.75 4.86 3.45
C VAL A 152 -2.68 4.47 1.99
N ALA A 153 -2.09 5.32 1.17
CA ALA A 153 -1.82 5.01 -0.23
C ALA A 153 -0.43 4.41 -0.37
N ILE A 154 -0.41 3.28 -1.04
CA ILE A 154 0.77 2.47 -1.28
C ILE A 154 1.01 2.46 -2.78
N GLU A 155 2.18 2.93 -3.19
CA GLU A 155 2.64 2.84 -4.57
C GLU A 155 4.11 2.41 -4.58
N CYS A 156 4.33 1.11 -4.76
CA CYS A 156 5.68 0.55 -4.72
C CYS A 156 6.40 0.79 -6.05
N PHE A 157 7.37 1.69 -6.05
CA PHE A 157 8.25 1.94 -7.20
C PHE A 157 9.23 0.79 -7.51
N VAL A 158 9.25 -0.28 -6.71
CA VAL A 158 10.14 -1.44 -6.92
C VAL A 158 9.43 -2.62 -7.57
N CYS A 159 8.32 -3.08 -7.00
CA CYS A 159 7.58 -4.21 -7.57
C CYS A 159 6.36 -3.78 -8.39
N GLY A 160 5.90 -2.53 -8.25
CA GLY A 160 4.70 -2.01 -8.91
C GLY A 160 3.39 -2.35 -8.20
N TYR A 161 3.43 -2.91 -6.99
CA TYR A 161 2.23 -3.09 -6.17
C TYR A 161 1.63 -1.73 -5.81
N ARG A 162 0.30 -1.64 -5.83
CA ARG A 162 -0.44 -0.49 -5.32
C ARG A 162 -1.74 -0.90 -4.62
N ASN A 163 -2.33 -0.01 -3.84
CA ASN A 163 -3.71 -0.13 -3.41
C ASN A 163 -4.56 1.00 -4.01
N ASP A 164 -5.86 0.75 -4.12
CA ASP A 164 -6.84 1.77 -4.47
C ASP A 164 -7.55 2.23 -3.20
N ILE A 165 -8.05 3.47 -3.17
CA ILE A 165 -8.90 3.97 -2.10
C ILE A 165 -10.33 4.03 -2.63
N LYS A 166 -11.28 3.47 -1.87
CA LYS A 166 -12.69 3.51 -2.23
C LYS A 166 -13.47 4.31 -1.20
N GLU A 167 -14.20 5.30 -1.69
CA GLU A 167 -15.18 6.07 -0.92
C GLU A 167 -16.60 5.67 -1.34
N VAL A 168 -17.51 5.59 -0.37
CA VAL A 168 -18.93 5.31 -0.55
C VAL A 168 -19.72 6.45 0.05
N LEU A 169 -20.37 7.22 -0.82
CA LEU A 169 -21.32 8.25 -0.43
C LEU A 169 -22.71 7.61 -0.22
N PRO A 170 -23.32 7.78 0.95
CA PRO A 170 -24.64 7.26 1.24
C PRO A 170 -25.72 8.13 0.57
N GLU A 171 -26.80 7.50 0.09
CA GLU A 171 -27.97 8.22 -0.44
C GLU A 171 -28.89 8.64 0.72
N VAL A 172 -28.50 9.70 1.45
CA VAL A 172 -29.27 10.25 2.58
C VAL A 172 -29.51 11.74 2.40
N ASP A 173 -30.69 12.23 2.81
CA ASP A 173 -30.98 13.65 2.82
C ASP A 173 -30.36 14.32 4.05
N LEU A 174 -29.21 14.95 3.85
CA LEU A 174 -28.46 15.65 4.89
C LEU A 174 -29.24 16.79 5.56
N SER A 175 -30.29 17.34 4.91
CA SER A 175 -31.11 18.40 5.49
C SER A 175 -32.04 17.91 6.60
N THR A 176 -32.36 16.61 6.58
CA THR A 176 -33.27 15.96 7.55
C THR A 176 -32.54 14.99 8.48
N LEU A 177 -31.22 14.82 8.30
CA LEU A 177 -30.43 13.85 9.04
C LEU A 177 -30.20 14.29 10.50
N GLU A 178 -30.91 13.60 11.41
CA GLU A 178 -30.77 13.77 12.85
C GLU A 178 -29.79 12.75 13.44
N CYS A 179 -28.68 13.26 13.98
CA CYS A 179 -27.65 12.46 14.65
C CYS A 179 -27.39 13.03 16.06
N PRO A 180 -28.30 12.81 17.01
CA PRO A 180 -28.28 13.48 18.32
C PRO A 180 -27.06 13.12 19.17
N GLY A 181 -26.38 12.01 18.87
CA GLY A 181 -25.15 11.60 19.56
C GLY A 181 -23.85 12.25 19.04
N TYR A 182 -23.91 13.05 17.97
CA TYR A 182 -22.70 13.58 17.32
C TYR A 182 -22.78 15.09 17.05
N GLU A 183 -21.78 15.81 17.53
CA GLU A 183 -21.63 17.25 17.34
C GLU A 183 -21.42 17.59 15.87
N ARG A 184 -22.02 18.70 15.43
CA ARG A 184 -21.80 19.25 14.09
C ARG A 184 -20.65 20.24 14.17
N SER A 185 -19.70 20.15 13.25
CA SER A 185 -18.61 21.13 13.19
C SER A 185 -19.17 22.53 12.96
N GLU A 186 -18.67 23.51 13.71
CA GLU A 186 -18.96 24.92 13.54
C GLU A 186 -18.19 25.53 12.35
N GLU A 187 -17.21 24.81 11.79
CA GLU A 187 -16.43 25.29 10.64
C GLU A 187 -17.27 25.27 9.34
N THR A 188 -17.42 26.47 8.81
CA THR A 188 -18.15 26.78 7.58
C THR A 188 -17.21 26.62 6.38
N GLY A 189 -17.39 25.53 5.62
CA GLY A 189 -16.93 25.43 4.23
C GLY A 189 -15.50 24.98 4.05
#